data_AF-A0A2E8RS99-F1
#
_entry.id   AF-A0A2E8RS99-F1
#
_cell.length_a   1.000
_cell.length_b   1.000
_cell.length_c   1.000
_cell.angle_alpha   90.00
_cell.angle_beta   90.00
_cell.angle_gamma   90.00
#
_symmetry.space_group_name_H-M   'P 1'
#
loop_
_entity.id
_entity.type
_entity.pdbx_description
1 polymer ?
#
loop_
_entity_poly.entity_id
_entity_poly.type
_entity_poly.pdbx_seq_one_letter_code
_entity_poly.pdbx_strand_id
1 'polypeptide(L)' 'MKIGIIAICVLVSTALISRNQSQRNLLVAGQEGPDFSLISDSNENISLKEFLGQPVVIYFFPKADTPG' A
#
# COMPACT_ATOMS: atom_id res chain seq x y z
N MET A 1 41.37 11.73 -11.15
CA MET A 1 40.15 11.55 -11.99
C MET A 1 39.35 10.29 -11.65
N LYS A 2 39.96 9.12 -11.42
CA LYS A 2 39.24 7.85 -11.16
C LYS A 2 38.55 7.76 -9.78
N ILE A 3 39.19 8.27 -8.73
CA ILE A 3 38.65 8.23 -7.35
C ILE A 3 37.39 9.09 -7.21
N GLY A 4 37.35 10.26 -7.87
CA GLY A 4 36.17 11.14 -7.86
C GLY A 4 34.95 10.51 -8.56
N ILE A 5 35.17 9.78 -9.65
CA ILE A 5 34.10 9.06 -10.36
C ILE A 5 33.53 7.94 -9.49
N ILE A 6 34.38 7.17 -8.81
CA ILE A 6 33.94 6.08 -7.91
C ILE A 6 33.12 6.65 -6.75
N ALA A 7 33.56 7.76 -6.13
CA ALA A 7 32.83 8.39 -5.04
C ALA A 7 31.45 8.90 -5.48
N ILE A 8 31.36 9.50 -6.67
CA ILE A 8 30.08 9.95 -7.24
C ILE A 8 29.17 8.77 -7.55
N CYS A 9 29.70 7.68 -8.13
CA CYS A 9 28.92 6.48 -8.40
C CYS A 9 28.36 5.87 -7.11
N VAL A 10 29.16 5.78 -6.04
CA VAL A 10 28.69 5.25 -4.75
C VAL A 10 27.59 6.13 -4.15
N LEU A 11 27.76 7.46 -4.17
CA LEU A 11 26.75 8.40 -3.68
C LEU A 11 25.43 8.29 -4.47
N VAL A 12 25.53 8.23 -5.81
CA VAL A 12 24.36 8.05 -6.68
C VAL A 12 23.70 6.69 -6.44
N SER A 13 24.46 5.61 -6.33
CA SER A 13 23.91 4.28 -6.01
C SER A 13 23.21 4.25 -4.66
N THR A 14 23.78 4.83 -3.60
CA THR A 14 23.13 4.89 -2.28
C THR A 14 21.83 5.72 -2.30
N ALA A 15 21.81 6.83 -3.04
CA ALA A 15 20.61 7.64 -3.23
C ALA A 15 19.51 6.90 -4.01
N LEU A 16 19.88 6.06 -5.00
CA LEU A 16 18.95 5.25 -5.76
C LEU A 16 18.41 4.05 -4.96
N ILE A 17 19.23 3.45 -4.08
CA ILE A 17 18.83 2.32 -3.21
C ILE A 17 17.80 2.74 -2.16
N SER A 18 17.79 4.02 -1.75
CA SER A 18 16.84 4.53 -0.75
C SER A 18 15.39 4.66 -1.24
N ARG A 19 15.10 4.39 -2.52
CA ARG A 19 13.74 4.44 -3.09
C ARG A 19 12.93 3.16 -2.93
N ASN A 20 13.53 2.05 -2.48
CA ASN A 20 12.83 0.77 -2.35
C ASN A 20 12.54 0.39 -0.90
N GLN A 21 11.94 1.32 -0.15
CA GLN A 21 11.23 0.98 1.08
C GLN A 21 9.75 1.00 0.70
N SER A 22 9.13 -0.17 0.49
CA SER A 22 7.67 -0.27 0.60
C SER A 22 7.28 0.42 1.89
N GLN A 23 6.65 1.58 1.79
CA GLN A 23 6.19 2.35 2.95
C GLN A 23 5.25 1.42 3.72
N ARG A 24 5.72 0.87 4.84
CA ARG A 24 4.88 0.08 5.73
C ARG A 24 3.97 1.07 6.45
N ASN A 25 2.83 1.33 5.85
CA ASN A 25 1.79 2.13 6.47
C ASN A 25 1.10 1.25 7.52
N LEU A 26 1.61 1.29 8.75
CA LEU A 26 1.09 0.51 9.86
C LEU A 26 -0.21 1.16 10.33
N LEU A 27 -1.31 0.41 10.30
CA LEU A 27 -2.58 0.87 10.84
C LEU A 27 -2.51 0.91 12.36
N VAL A 28 -2.88 2.05 12.95
CA VAL A 28 -2.95 2.24 14.41
C VAL A 28 -4.40 2.54 14.81
N ALA A 29 -4.82 2.01 15.96
CA ALA A 29 -6.16 2.27 16.48
C ALA A 29 -6.41 3.78 16.67
N GLY A 30 -7.60 4.24 16.27
CA GLY A 30 -8.01 5.65 16.33
C GLY A 30 -7.55 6.50 15.14
N GLN A 31 -6.73 5.97 14.22
CA GLN A 31 -6.49 6.63 12.94
C GLN A 31 -7.69 6.48 12.01
N GLU A 32 -7.90 7.46 11.13
CA GLU A 32 -8.83 7.32 10.03
C GLU A 32 -8.44 6.10 9.18
N GLY A 33 -9.45 5.33 8.77
CA GLY A 33 -9.23 4.18 7.88
C GLY A 33 -8.69 4.62 6.51
N PRO A 34 -7.98 3.73 5.79
CA PRO A 34 -7.49 4.04 4.45
C PRO A 34 -8.66 4.23 3.48
N ASP A 35 -8.51 5.15 2.54
CA ASP A 35 -9.45 5.31 1.43
C ASP A 35 -9.17 4.25 0.36
N PHE A 36 -10.19 3.49 -0.02
CA PHE A 36 -10.11 2.57 -1.15
C PHE A 36 -11.49 2.30 -1.73
N SER A 37 -11.48 1.83 -2.98
CA SER A 37 -12.65 1.28 -3.64
C SER A 37 -12.29 -0.06 -4.29
N LEU A 38 -13.23 -0.98 -4.30
CA LEU A 38 -13.09 -2.32 -4.88
C LEU A 38 -14.24 -2.59 -5.86
N ILE A 39 -14.00 -3.49 -6.79
CA ILE A 39 -15.04 -4.01 -7.66
C ILE A 39 -15.68 -5.21 -6.96
N SER A 40 -17.01 -5.20 -6.85
CA SER A 40 -17.80 -6.30 -6.32
C SER A 40 -17.89 -7.47 -7.31
N ASP A 41 -18.49 -8.58 -6.86
CA ASP A 41 -18.89 -9.70 -7.72
C ASP A 41 -19.96 -9.32 -8.76
N SER A 42 -20.81 -8.33 -8.45
CA SER A 42 -21.76 -7.71 -9.40
C SER A 42 -21.12 -6.73 -10.38
N ASN A 43 -19.79 -6.55 -10.36
CA ASN A 43 -19.03 -5.59 -11.16
C ASN A 43 -19.39 -4.11 -10.86
N GLU A 44 -19.87 -3.84 -9.65
CA GLU A 44 -20.13 -2.51 -9.12
C GLU A 44 -18.89 -1.98 -8.41
N ASN A 45 -18.65 -0.68 -8.49
CA ASN A 45 -17.55 -0.04 -7.78
C ASN A 45 -18.05 0.42 -6.40
N ILE A 46 -17.51 -0.17 -5.34
CA ILE A 46 -17.89 0.09 -3.96
C ILE A 46 -16.74 0.82 -3.26
N SER A 47 -17.00 1.99 -2.70
CA SER A 47 -16.05 2.77 -1.88
C SER A 47 -16.29 2.60 -0.39
N LEU A 48 -15.21 2.54 0.41
CA LEU A 48 -15.33 2.53 1.87
C LEU A 48 -16.08 3.76 2.42
N LYS A 49 -16.02 4.90 1.72
CA LYS A 49 -16.70 6.15 2.14
C LYS A 49 -18.22 6.06 2.11
N GLU A 50 -18.78 5.12 1.37
CA GLU A 50 -20.23 4.90 1.31
C GLU A 50 -20.78 4.39 2.66
N PHE A 51 -19.91 3.85 3.53
CA PHE A 51 -20.26 3.30 4.84
C PHE A 51 -19.96 4.24 6.03
N LEU A 52 -19.69 5.52 5.78
CA LEU A 52 -19.43 6.48 6.86
C LEU A 52 -20.58 6.52 7.88
N GLY A 53 -20.22 6.48 9.16
CA GLY A 53 -21.17 6.44 10.28
C GLY A 53 -21.69 5.04 10.63
N GLN A 54 -21.31 4.00 9.88
CA GLN A 54 -21.64 2.61 10.16
C GLN A 54 -20.41 1.84 10.68
N PRO A 55 -20.58 0.87 11.60
CA PRO A 55 -19.49 -0.03 11.98
C PRO A 55 -19.20 -1.00 10.82
N VAL A 56 -17.93 -1.05 10.39
CA VAL A 56 -17.47 -1.89 9.27
C VAL A 56 -16.31 -2.77 9.74
N VAL A 57 -16.31 -4.04 9.31
CA VAL A 57 -15.19 -4.96 9.49
C VAL A 57 -14.56 -5.24 8.13
N ILE A 58 -13.26 -4.93 7.99
CA ILE A 58 -12.49 -5.21 6.77
C ILE A 58 -11.67 -6.48 7.02
N TYR A 59 -11.86 -7.48 6.17
CA TYR A 59 -11.19 -8.77 6.28
C TYR A 59 -10.44 -9.10 4.98
N PHE A 60 -9.13 -9.27 5.07
CA PHE A 60 -8.27 -9.66 3.95
C PHE A 60 -8.02 -11.16 3.98
N PHE A 61 -8.30 -11.85 2.89
CA PHE A 61 -7.98 -13.28 2.73
C PHE A 61 -7.21 -13.49 1.39
N PRO A 62 -6.28 -14.45 1.29
CA PRO A 62 -5.42 -14.60 0.10
C PRO A 62 -6.16 -15.00 -1.19
N LYS A 63 -7.24 -15.78 -1.07
CA LYS A 63 -8.04 -16.25 -2.20
C LYS A 63 -9.48 -16.54 -1.78
N ALA A 64 -10.44 -16.07 -2.57
CA ALA A 64 -11.88 -16.20 -2.30
C ALA A 64 -12.50 -17.47 -2.89
N ASP A 65 -11.73 -18.24 -3.66
CA ASP A 65 -12.21 -19.42 -4.38
C ASP A 65 -12.51 -20.56 -3.39
N THR A 66 -13.55 -20.39 -2.58
CA THR A 66 -14.13 -21.42 -1.74
C THR A 66 -15.22 -22.13 -2.54
N PRO A 67 -15.09 -23.43 -2.83
CA PRO A 67 -16.21 -24.20 -3.37
C PRO A 67 -17.29 -24.34 -2.28
N GLY A 68 -18.49 -23.84 -2.58
CA GLY A 68 -19.68 -23.88 -1.72
C GLY A 68 -20.92 -23.59 -2.55
#